data_AF-A0A966BA44-F1
#
_entry.id   AF-A0A966BA44-F1
#
_cell.length_a   1.000
_cell.length_b   1.000
_cell.length_c   1.000
_cell.angle_alpha   90.00
_cell.angle_beta   90.00
_cell.angle_gamma   90.00
#
_symmetry.space_group_name_H-M   'P 1'
#
loop_
_entity.id
_entity.type
_entity.pdbx_description
1 polymer ?
#
loop_
_entity_poly.entity_id
_entity_poly.type
_entity_poly.pdbx_seq_one_letter_code
_entity_poly.pdbx_strand_id
1 'polypeptide(L)'
;MDERQFDGMVPPDRDWLRLIVISLVVVVVAMLGALLLVQRAGDSGDAGSTDLQSAPEQDVSESVVSTTAPPTTAAPAVTTTVDPVIGSELAFLCDPYAWTQPGLSETQLEAVRGLQEFLEIDSDGLYGLGTRKAHLAALEEAGFPTDCAPTCDLVINADLCGVTAGAALDVAMGRLIGGLGEPTQDLGDEWFRCDGESQTAAWGPVMVEMVRSGPEDTEPEFLGWSVSNTWTGDDWEAPFPAPVLFPEANHLVGDHYERELSGTMIPAGNYVIETPAQLEELIGVPMQRDEVMSGLVLYTDKYEIRHDPDTGWWGWGVNWMFCPGAD
;
A
#
# COMPACT_ATOMS: atom_id res chain seq x y z
N MET A 1 -73.26 7.62 -7.28
CA MET A 1 -72.11 8.25 -7.94
C MET A 1 -72.04 9.64 -7.33
N ASP A 2 -71.61 9.80 -6.07
CA ASP A 2 -70.28 9.46 -5.49
C ASP A 2 -69.16 10.06 -6.36
N GLU A 3 -68.23 10.88 -5.88
CA GLU A 3 -67.58 10.94 -4.56
C GLU A 3 -67.24 12.39 -4.14
N ARG A 4 -67.28 12.67 -2.84
CA ARG A 4 -66.56 13.79 -2.21
C ARG A 4 -65.34 13.22 -1.47
N GLN A 5 -64.33 14.08 -1.29
CA GLN A 5 -63.44 14.17 -0.13
C GLN A 5 -62.14 13.33 -0.14
N PHE A 6 -61.01 14.03 -0.29
CA PHE A 6 -59.66 13.78 0.29
C PHE A 6 -58.79 14.96 -0.22
N ASP A 7 -58.90 16.16 0.35
CA ASP A 7 -58.23 16.67 1.56
C ASP A 7 -56.82 16.12 1.89
N GLY A 8 -55.96 17.06 2.30
CA GLY A 8 -54.50 17.05 2.27
C GLY A 8 -53.78 15.88 2.93
N MET A 9 -52.70 15.44 2.27
CA MET A 9 -51.46 15.10 2.98
C MET A 9 -50.26 15.31 2.06
N VAL A 10 -49.57 16.44 2.27
CA VAL A 10 -48.22 16.64 1.74
C VAL A 10 -47.30 15.69 2.52
N PRO A 11 -46.51 14.83 1.85
CA PRO A 11 -45.59 13.93 2.54
C PRO A 11 -44.54 14.74 3.32
N PRO A 12 -44.14 14.30 4.53
CA PRO A 12 -43.16 15.03 5.31
C PRO A 12 -41.82 15.08 4.57
N ASP A 13 -41.26 16.29 4.49
CA ASP A 13 -40.02 16.60 3.79
C ASP A 13 -38.84 15.78 4.36
N ARG A 14 -37.97 15.27 3.48
CA ARG A 14 -36.83 14.40 3.81
C ARG A 14 -35.83 15.04 4.78
N ASP A 15 -35.87 16.37 4.87
CA ASP A 15 -35.03 17.15 5.79
C ASP A 15 -35.48 17.05 7.25
N TRP A 16 -36.75 16.71 7.53
CA TRP A 16 -37.23 16.49 8.89
C TRP A 16 -36.63 15.21 9.51
N LEU A 17 -36.47 14.16 8.71
CA LEU A 17 -35.83 12.92 9.14
C LEU A 17 -34.33 13.13 9.44
N ARG A 18 -33.64 13.96 8.65
CA ARG A 18 -32.24 14.33 8.89
C ARG A 18 -32.07 15.10 10.21
N LEU A 19 -32.95 16.06 10.49
CA LEU A 19 -32.92 16.82 11.74
C LEU A 19 -33.24 15.95 12.96
N ILE A 20 -34.12 14.95 12.83
CA ILE A 20 -34.37 13.98 13.90
C ILE A 20 -33.16 13.08 14.14
N VAL A 21 -32.54 12.57 13.08
CA VAL A 21 -31.35 11.71 13.19
C VAL A 21 -30.20 12.47 13.85
N ILE A 22 -29.94 13.71 13.42
CA ILE A 22 -28.91 14.57 14.03
C ILE A 22 -29.23 14.83 15.51
N SER A 23 -30.49 15.17 15.85
CA SER A 23 -30.89 15.41 17.23
C SER A 23 -30.77 14.16 18.10
N LEU A 24 -31.00 12.96 17.54
CA LEU A 24 -30.91 11.69 18.26
C LEU A 24 -29.44 11.30 18.49
N VAL A 25 -28.56 11.53 17.51
CA VAL A 25 -27.11 11.34 17.64
C VAL A 25 -26.53 12.25 18.72
N VAL A 26 -26.91 13.55 18.74
CA VAL A 26 -26.43 14.51 19.77
C VAL A 26 -26.86 14.10 21.18
N VAL A 27 -28.08 13.59 21.36
CA VAL A 27 -28.56 13.10 22.67
C VAL A 27 -27.82 11.84 23.12
N VAL A 28 -27.53 10.91 22.20
CA VAL A 28 -26.76 9.69 22.50
C VAL A 28 -25.33 10.02 22.91
N VAL A 29 -24.66 10.94 22.20
CA VAL A 29 -23.29 11.39 22.55
C VAL A 29 -23.27 12.09 23.91
N ALA A 30 -24.26 12.93 24.22
CA ALA A 30 -24.36 13.59 25.53
C ALA A 30 -24.60 12.60 26.67
N MET A 31 -25.40 11.54 26.47
CA MET A 31 -25.61 10.50 27.47
C MET A 31 -24.35 9.64 27.69
N LEU A 32 -23.60 9.31 26.63
CA LEU A 32 -22.33 8.60 26.72
C LEU A 32 -21.27 9.40 27.50
N GLY A 33 -21.18 10.71 27.27
CA GLY A 33 -20.30 11.59 28.02
C GLY A 33 -20.65 11.69 29.51
N ALA A 34 -21.95 11.73 29.85
CA ALA A 34 -22.42 11.73 31.24
C ALA A 34 -22.14 10.39 31.95
N LEU A 35 -22.25 9.26 31.24
CA LEU A 35 -21.98 7.93 31.80
C LEU A 35 -20.49 7.72 32.12
N LEU A 36 -19.60 8.23 31.26
CA LEU A 36 -18.15 8.20 31.47
C LEU A 36 -17.70 9.09 32.66
N LEU A 37 -18.40 10.22 32.90
CA LEU A 37 -18.12 11.07 34.06
C LEU A 37 -18.56 10.45 35.39
N VAL A 38 -19.62 9.64 35.42
CA VAL A 38 -20.08 8.94 36.63
C VAL A 38 -19.15 7.78 37.01
N GLN A 39 -18.53 7.10 36.04
CA GLN A 39 -17.60 6.00 36.32
C GLN A 39 -16.24 6.48 36.87
N ARG A 40 -15.85 7.73 36.59
CA ARG A 40 -14.54 8.27 37.02
C ARG A 40 -14.51 8.76 38.47
N ALA A 41 -15.65 8.91 39.14
CA ALA A 41 -15.73 9.43 40.51
C ALA A 41 -15.77 8.33 41.60
N GLY A 42 -15.57 7.07 41.23
CA GLY A 42 -15.93 5.92 42.07
C GLY A 42 -14.83 5.11 42.74
N ASP A 43 -13.54 5.49 42.69
CA ASP A 43 -12.50 4.65 43.31
C ASP A 43 -11.44 5.45 44.09
N SER A 44 -11.60 5.43 45.41
CA SER A 44 -10.61 5.91 46.39
C SER A 44 -10.86 5.15 47.69
N GLY A 45 -10.26 3.97 47.82
CA GLY A 45 -10.31 3.12 49.01
C GLY A 45 -8.94 2.52 49.31
N ASP A 46 -8.35 3.00 50.39
CA ASP A 46 -7.01 2.77 50.92
C ASP A 46 -6.83 1.41 51.64
N ALA A 47 -5.56 1.09 51.90
CA ALA A 47 -4.98 0.32 53.01
C ALA A 47 -4.58 -1.15 52.81
N GLY A 48 -3.33 -1.45 53.22
CA GLY A 48 -3.08 -2.63 54.07
C GLY A 48 -1.80 -3.44 53.83
N SER A 49 -0.68 -2.96 54.37
CA SER A 49 0.57 -3.70 54.62
C SER A 49 0.39 -4.94 55.50
N THR A 50 1.06 -6.07 55.22
CA THR A 50 1.75 -6.88 56.24
C THR A 50 2.86 -7.77 55.64
N ASP A 51 3.99 -7.79 56.33
CA ASP A 51 5.25 -8.46 56.06
C ASP A 51 5.38 -9.75 56.92
N LEU A 52 6.43 -10.55 56.66
CA LEU A 52 6.98 -11.71 57.43
C LEU A 52 6.37 -13.11 57.16
N GLN A 53 7.08 -14.26 57.18
CA GLN A 53 8.50 -14.65 57.25
C GLN A 53 8.59 -16.20 57.32
N SER A 54 9.69 -16.78 56.80
CA SER A 54 10.34 -18.07 57.18
C SER A 54 9.84 -19.44 56.66
N ALA A 55 10.76 -20.10 55.93
CA ALA A 55 11.03 -21.54 55.90
C ALA A 55 11.81 -21.95 57.20
N PRO A 56 12.08 -23.25 57.55
CA PRO A 56 12.72 -24.25 56.67
C PRO A 56 12.43 -25.76 56.93
N GLU A 57 13.04 -26.57 56.05
CA GLU A 57 13.72 -27.87 56.29
C GLU A 57 13.00 -29.24 56.34
N GLN A 58 13.78 -30.22 55.83
CA GLN A 58 13.52 -31.59 55.38
C GLN A 58 13.55 -32.64 56.51
N ASP A 59 12.90 -33.79 56.31
CA ASP A 59 13.46 -35.11 56.66
C ASP A 59 12.80 -36.26 55.86
N VAL A 60 13.53 -37.37 55.67
CA VAL A 60 13.31 -38.49 54.75
C VAL A 60 13.03 -39.79 55.52
N SER A 61 12.01 -40.59 55.16
CA SER A 61 12.12 -42.05 54.90
C SER A 61 10.79 -42.84 54.81
N GLU A 62 10.82 -43.77 53.85
CA GLU A 62 10.17 -45.10 53.72
C GLU A 62 8.65 -45.30 53.47
N SER A 63 8.39 -45.81 52.24
CA SER A 63 7.62 -47.02 51.89
C SER A 63 6.13 -47.11 52.26
N VAL A 64 5.21 -47.13 51.28
CA VAL A 64 4.61 -48.32 50.62
C VAL A 64 3.66 -47.83 49.49
N VAL A 65 3.69 -48.52 48.35
CA VAL A 65 2.86 -48.31 47.15
C VAL A 65 1.36 -48.59 47.41
N SER A 66 0.48 -47.63 47.06
CA SER A 66 -0.81 -47.95 46.42
C SER A 66 -1.47 -46.74 45.75
N THR A 67 -1.98 -46.99 44.55
CA THR A 67 -2.48 -46.10 43.50
C THR A 67 -3.72 -45.28 43.88
N THR A 68 -3.68 -43.95 43.71
CA THR A 68 -4.84 -43.12 43.31
C THR A 68 -4.32 -41.81 42.70
N ALA A 69 -4.62 -41.55 41.43
CA ALA A 69 -4.32 -40.26 40.79
C ALA A 69 -5.28 -39.18 41.31
N PRO A 70 -4.82 -37.99 41.74
CA PRO A 70 -5.70 -36.88 42.04
C PRO A 70 -6.29 -36.32 40.73
N PRO A 71 -7.54 -35.81 40.72
CA PRO A 71 -8.07 -35.12 39.55
C PRO A 71 -7.22 -33.88 39.29
N THR A 72 -6.67 -33.78 38.08
CA THR A 72 -6.07 -32.54 37.56
C THR A 72 -7.14 -31.46 37.55
N THR A 73 -7.04 -30.51 38.48
CA THR A 73 -7.76 -29.24 38.40
C THR A 73 -7.26 -28.54 37.13
N ALA A 74 -8.11 -28.46 36.11
CA ALA A 74 -7.83 -27.68 34.92
C ALA A 74 -7.60 -26.23 35.33
N ALA A 75 -6.43 -25.69 34.96
CA ALA A 75 -6.17 -24.26 35.07
C ALA A 75 -7.25 -23.51 34.29
N PRO A 76 -7.78 -22.37 34.82
CA PRO A 76 -8.75 -21.58 34.09
C PRO A 76 -8.16 -21.19 32.74
N ALA A 77 -8.87 -21.55 31.66
CA ALA A 77 -8.56 -21.09 30.33
C ALA A 77 -8.57 -19.55 30.36
N VAL A 78 -7.41 -18.95 30.14
CA VAL A 78 -7.30 -17.52 29.88
C VAL A 78 -8.08 -17.27 28.60
N THR A 79 -9.30 -16.79 28.76
CA THR A 79 -10.14 -16.40 27.63
C THR A 79 -9.70 -15.00 27.29
N THR A 80 -8.78 -14.86 26.33
CA THR A 80 -8.41 -13.56 25.77
C THR A 80 -9.68 -12.97 25.15
N THR A 81 -10.32 -12.08 25.89
CA THR A 81 -11.51 -11.39 25.43
C THR A 81 -11.01 -10.25 24.56
N VAL A 82 -11.03 -10.45 23.25
CA VAL A 82 -10.82 -9.36 22.29
C VAL A 82 -11.99 -8.41 22.49
N ASP A 83 -11.69 -7.13 22.79
CA ASP A 83 -12.71 -6.10 22.93
C ASP A 83 -13.54 -6.05 21.63
N PRO A 84 -14.87 -6.25 21.67
CA PRO A 84 -15.70 -6.30 20.47
C PRO A 84 -15.63 -5.00 19.64
N VAL A 85 -15.28 -3.86 20.26
CA VAL A 85 -15.07 -2.58 19.55
C VAL A 85 -13.82 -2.65 18.67
N ILE A 86 -12.70 -3.13 19.24
CA ILE A 86 -11.45 -3.36 18.51
C ILE A 86 -11.67 -4.39 17.39
N GLY A 87 -12.49 -5.42 17.64
CA GLY A 87 -12.86 -6.40 16.62
C GLY A 87 -13.65 -5.82 15.45
N SER A 88 -14.53 -4.85 15.69
CA SER A 88 -15.31 -4.20 14.64
C SER A 88 -14.51 -3.19 13.83
N GLU A 89 -13.59 -2.47 14.47
CA GLU A 89 -12.72 -1.49 13.81
C GLU A 89 -11.64 -2.17 12.98
N LEU A 90 -11.02 -3.23 13.50
CA LEU A 90 -10.10 -4.07 12.72
C LEU A 90 -10.83 -4.72 11.53
N ALA A 91 -12.05 -5.23 11.74
CA ALA A 91 -12.83 -5.82 10.65
C ALA A 91 -13.14 -4.79 9.55
N PHE A 92 -13.42 -3.54 9.92
CA PHE A 92 -13.67 -2.48 8.96
C PHE A 92 -12.40 -2.00 8.25
N LEU A 93 -11.31 -1.73 8.98
CA LEU A 93 -10.04 -1.32 8.36
C LEU A 93 -9.44 -2.43 7.50
N CYS A 94 -9.58 -3.69 7.91
CA CYS A 94 -9.11 -4.83 7.14
C CYS A 94 -10.19 -5.49 6.27
N ASP A 95 -11.27 -4.78 5.94
CA ASP A 95 -12.20 -5.25 4.91
C ASP A 95 -11.46 -5.41 3.57
N PRO A 96 -11.95 -6.26 2.66
CA PRO A 96 -11.26 -6.60 1.41
C PRO A 96 -11.40 -5.47 0.38
N TYR A 97 -10.93 -4.28 0.72
CA TYR A 97 -10.79 -3.17 -0.20
C TYR A 97 -9.92 -3.60 -1.38
N ALA A 98 -10.18 -3.03 -2.55
CA ALA A 98 -9.40 -3.33 -3.75
C ALA A 98 -8.65 -2.06 -4.15
N TRP A 99 -7.39 -2.23 -4.54
CA TRP A 99 -6.67 -1.17 -5.23
C TRP A 99 -7.42 -0.78 -6.51
N THR A 100 -7.43 0.51 -6.84
CA THR A 100 -8.10 1.03 -8.04
C THR A 100 -7.56 0.35 -9.31
N GLN A 101 -8.42 -0.37 -10.03
CA GLN A 101 -8.07 -1.10 -11.26
C GLN A 101 -9.28 -1.21 -12.21
N PRO A 102 -9.11 -1.56 -13.50
CA PRO A 102 -10.25 -1.73 -14.41
C PRO A 102 -11.18 -2.85 -13.94
N GLY A 103 -12.50 -2.64 -14.11
CA GLY A 103 -13.49 -3.69 -13.86
C GLY A 103 -13.93 -3.84 -12.41
N LEU A 104 -13.54 -2.92 -11.51
CA LEU A 104 -14.14 -2.86 -10.17
C LEU A 104 -15.65 -2.61 -10.26
N SER A 105 -16.40 -3.34 -9.43
CA SER A 105 -17.84 -3.15 -9.30
C SER A 105 -18.16 -1.90 -8.48
N GLU A 106 -19.36 -1.32 -8.66
CA GLU A 106 -19.82 -0.17 -7.86
C GLU A 106 -19.77 -0.46 -6.36
N THR A 107 -20.04 -1.71 -5.96
CA THR A 107 -19.94 -2.12 -4.55
C THR A 107 -18.52 -2.00 -4.00
N GLN A 108 -17.50 -2.27 -4.82
CA GLN A 108 -16.10 -2.13 -4.41
C GLN A 108 -15.69 -0.66 -4.32
N LEU A 109 -16.14 0.18 -5.27
CA LEU A 109 -15.91 1.62 -5.22
C LEU A 109 -16.58 2.24 -3.98
N GLU A 110 -17.82 1.84 -3.67
CA GLU A 110 -18.54 2.32 -2.49
C GLU A 110 -17.90 1.88 -1.17
N ALA A 111 -17.33 0.66 -1.11
CA ALA A 111 -16.57 0.23 0.05
C ALA A 111 -15.36 1.15 0.29
N VAL A 112 -14.64 1.51 -0.78
CA VAL A 112 -13.52 2.45 -0.69
C VAL A 112 -13.98 3.85 -0.25
N ARG A 113 -15.12 4.34 -0.76
CA ARG A 113 -15.71 5.61 -0.28
C ARG A 113 -15.99 5.58 1.21
N GLY A 114 -16.54 4.47 1.71
CA GLY A 114 -16.78 4.27 3.14
C GLY A 114 -15.49 4.33 3.96
N LEU A 115 -14.41 3.70 3.48
CA LEU A 115 -13.09 3.80 4.10
C LEU A 115 -12.56 5.24 4.07
N GLN A 116 -12.63 5.92 2.94
CA GLN A 116 -12.14 7.30 2.79
C GLN A 116 -12.90 8.27 3.71
N GLU A 117 -14.21 8.11 3.85
CA GLU A 117 -15.02 8.85 4.81
C GLU A 117 -14.60 8.57 6.26
N PHE A 118 -14.34 7.30 6.59
CA PHE A 118 -13.82 6.92 7.92
C PHE A 118 -12.46 7.55 8.21
N LEU A 119 -11.59 7.64 7.19
CA LEU A 119 -10.26 8.25 7.27
C LEU A 119 -10.29 9.78 7.21
N GLU A 120 -11.47 10.40 7.08
CA GLU A 120 -11.68 11.85 6.96
C GLU A 120 -10.90 12.50 5.79
N ILE A 121 -10.79 11.78 4.67
CA ILE A 121 -10.21 12.27 3.41
C ILE A 121 -11.27 12.39 2.32
N ASP A 122 -10.89 12.96 1.17
CA ASP A 122 -11.80 13.04 0.01
C ASP A 122 -12.27 11.64 -0.42
N SER A 123 -13.59 11.48 -0.57
CA SER A 123 -14.25 10.21 -0.83
C SER A 123 -14.66 10.06 -2.30
N ASP A 124 -13.67 9.81 -3.15
CA ASP A 124 -13.85 9.60 -4.60
C ASP A 124 -14.12 8.13 -4.96
N GLY A 125 -13.88 7.20 -4.04
CA GLY A 125 -14.00 5.76 -4.22
C GLY A 125 -12.79 5.11 -4.89
N LEU A 126 -11.70 5.85 -5.05
CA LEU A 126 -10.45 5.39 -5.64
C LEU A 126 -9.45 5.07 -4.52
N TYR A 127 -9.15 3.80 -4.35
CA TYR A 127 -8.10 3.40 -3.43
C TYR A 127 -6.75 3.66 -4.10
N GLY A 128 -6.19 4.84 -3.84
CA GLY A 128 -4.87 5.27 -4.28
C GLY A 128 -3.86 5.43 -3.14
N LEU A 129 -2.69 6.00 -3.42
CA LEU A 129 -1.60 6.20 -2.46
C LEU A 129 -2.00 7.15 -1.34
N GLY A 130 -2.81 8.17 -1.62
CA GLY A 130 -3.36 9.06 -0.60
C GLY A 130 -4.21 8.28 0.40
N THR A 131 -5.17 7.49 -0.11
CA THR A 131 -6.00 6.59 0.71
C THR A 131 -5.15 5.55 1.43
N ARG A 132 -4.19 4.93 0.76
CA ARG A 132 -3.28 3.95 1.38
C ARG A 132 -2.47 4.56 2.50
N LYS A 133 -1.91 5.75 2.31
CA LYS A 133 -1.14 6.45 3.34
C LYS A 133 -1.98 6.74 4.57
N ALA A 134 -3.19 7.30 4.37
CA ALA A 134 -4.12 7.55 5.46
C ALA A 134 -4.55 6.24 6.15
N HIS A 135 -4.81 5.19 5.36
CA HIS A 135 -5.21 3.89 5.86
C HIS A 135 -4.09 3.22 6.67
N LEU A 136 -2.84 3.24 6.19
CA LEU A 136 -1.68 2.72 6.91
C LEU A 136 -1.45 3.49 8.22
N ALA A 137 -1.63 4.81 8.22
CA ALA A 137 -1.53 5.63 9.44
C ALA A 137 -2.63 5.25 10.45
N ALA A 138 -3.87 5.02 10.00
CA ALA A 138 -4.96 4.57 10.85
C ALA A 138 -4.72 3.16 11.42
N LEU A 139 -4.20 2.23 10.60
CA LEU A 139 -3.81 0.89 11.05
C LEU A 139 -2.68 0.97 12.10
N GLU A 140 -1.67 1.81 11.89
CA GLU A 140 -0.58 2.02 12.85
C GLU A 140 -1.08 2.65 14.16
N GLU A 141 -1.93 3.68 14.09
CA GLU A 141 -2.53 4.34 15.27
C GLU A 141 -3.39 3.37 16.09
N ALA A 142 -4.13 2.48 15.41
CA ALA A 142 -4.92 1.43 16.03
C ALA A 142 -4.08 0.23 16.52
N GLY A 143 -2.78 0.17 16.20
CA GLY A 143 -1.91 -0.95 16.56
C GLY A 143 -2.20 -2.24 15.78
N PHE A 144 -2.74 -2.11 14.57
CA PHE A 144 -3.11 -3.22 13.69
C PHE A 144 -2.03 -3.56 12.66
N PRO A 145 -2.01 -4.80 12.16
CA PRO A 145 -1.19 -5.17 11.00
C PRO A 145 -1.54 -4.33 9.77
N THR A 146 -0.54 -3.99 8.97
CA THR A 146 -0.68 -3.17 7.77
C THR A 146 -0.89 -3.96 6.48
N ASP A 147 -0.87 -5.28 6.57
CA ASP A 147 -0.99 -6.22 5.44
C ASP A 147 -2.38 -6.28 4.82
N CYS A 148 -3.39 -5.75 5.50
CA CYS A 148 -4.75 -5.66 4.97
C CYS A 148 -5.01 -4.43 4.08
N ALA A 149 -4.12 -3.43 4.09
CA ALA A 149 -4.24 -2.27 3.21
C ALA A 149 -3.86 -2.65 1.77
N PRO A 150 -4.74 -2.44 0.76
CA PRO A 150 -4.41 -2.66 -0.64
C PRO A 150 -3.13 -1.93 -1.07
N THR A 151 -2.42 -2.54 -2.00
CA THR A 151 -1.16 -2.03 -2.56
C THR A 151 -1.31 -1.84 -4.07
N CYS A 152 -0.73 -0.77 -4.61
CA CYS A 152 -0.17 -0.81 -5.97
C CYS A 152 1.28 -1.17 -5.79
N ASP A 153 1.55 -2.48 -5.86
CA ASP A 153 2.93 -2.95 -5.87
C ASP A 153 3.60 -2.41 -7.14
N LEU A 154 4.75 -1.77 -6.96
CA LEU A 154 5.61 -1.38 -8.07
C LEU A 154 6.37 -2.62 -8.52
N VAL A 155 5.67 -3.58 -9.12
CA VAL A 155 6.28 -4.79 -9.67
C VAL A 155 6.86 -4.43 -11.04
N ILE A 156 8.17 -4.37 -11.16
CA ILE A 156 8.84 -4.10 -12.44
C ILE A 156 8.36 -5.09 -13.49
N ASN A 157 8.04 -4.60 -14.68
CA ASN A 157 7.46 -5.37 -15.79
C ASN A 157 6.02 -5.90 -15.55
N ALA A 158 5.27 -5.26 -14.66
CA ALA A 158 3.82 -5.41 -14.55
C ALA A 158 3.10 -4.09 -14.89
N ASP A 159 1.79 -4.14 -15.02
CA ASP A 159 0.95 -2.95 -15.21
C ASP A 159 1.04 -2.03 -14.00
N LEU A 160 1.32 -0.74 -14.22
CA LEU A 160 1.37 0.25 -13.13
C LEU A 160 -0.05 0.58 -12.69
N CYS A 161 -0.43 0.11 -11.50
CA CYS A 161 -1.76 0.31 -10.94
C CYS A 161 -2.89 -0.09 -11.93
N GLY A 162 -2.67 -1.17 -12.68
CA GLY A 162 -3.64 -1.70 -13.66
C GLY A 162 -3.78 -0.88 -14.95
N VAL A 163 -2.82 0.01 -15.23
CA VAL A 163 -2.68 0.71 -16.52
C VAL A 163 -1.76 -0.10 -17.42
N THR A 164 -2.33 -0.59 -18.52
CA THR A 164 -1.63 -1.35 -19.56
C THR A 164 -1.10 -0.44 -20.66
N ALA A 165 0.02 -0.81 -21.29
CA ALA A 165 0.52 -0.15 -22.50
C ALA A 165 -0.58 -0.04 -23.59
N GLY A 166 -0.62 1.10 -24.28
CA GLY A 166 -1.64 1.46 -25.26
C GLY A 166 -2.93 2.05 -24.68
N ALA A 167 -3.01 2.26 -23.36
CA ALA A 167 -4.14 2.99 -22.78
C ALA A 167 -4.11 4.47 -23.21
N ALA A 168 -5.27 5.02 -23.59
CA ALA A 168 -5.41 6.44 -23.95
C ALA A 168 -4.95 7.35 -22.79
N LEU A 169 -4.35 8.49 -23.13
CA LEU A 169 -3.74 9.43 -22.19
C LEU A 169 -4.66 9.80 -21.02
N ASP A 170 -5.90 10.18 -21.31
CA ASP A 170 -6.88 10.64 -20.31
C ASP A 170 -7.26 9.49 -19.35
N VAL A 171 -7.45 8.29 -19.88
CA VAL A 171 -7.75 7.08 -19.11
C VAL A 171 -6.55 6.69 -18.25
N ALA A 172 -5.34 6.72 -18.80
CA ALA A 172 -4.11 6.38 -18.10
C ALA A 172 -3.84 7.39 -16.98
N MET A 173 -3.83 8.69 -17.28
CA MET A 173 -3.57 9.74 -16.29
C MET A 173 -4.65 9.79 -15.21
N GLY A 174 -5.93 9.65 -15.54
CA GLY A 174 -6.98 9.59 -14.52
C GLY A 174 -6.79 8.44 -13.53
N ARG A 175 -6.30 7.29 -14.00
CA ARG A 175 -6.00 6.12 -13.15
C ARG A 175 -4.72 6.27 -12.37
N LEU A 176 -3.66 6.77 -13.01
CA LEU A 176 -2.39 7.01 -12.35
C LEU A 176 -2.53 8.08 -11.28
N ILE A 177 -3.32 9.14 -11.53
CA ILE A 177 -3.62 10.16 -10.52
C ILE A 177 -4.50 9.58 -9.41
N GLY A 178 -5.56 8.85 -9.75
CA GLY A 178 -6.40 8.17 -8.76
C GLY A 178 -5.64 7.10 -7.94
N GLY A 179 -4.60 6.50 -8.52
CA GLY A 179 -3.78 5.45 -7.92
C GLY A 179 -2.57 5.98 -7.15
N LEU A 180 -1.81 6.91 -7.71
CA LEU A 180 -0.55 7.42 -7.14
C LEU A 180 -0.71 8.81 -6.50
N GLY A 181 -1.88 9.44 -6.60
CA GLY A 181 -2.11 10.83 -6.22
C GLY A 181 -1.67 11.79 -7.32
N GLU A 182 -1.53 13.08 -7.01
CA GLU A 182 -1.01 14.06 -7.97
C GLU A 182 0.47 13.82 -8.30
N PRO A 183 0.90 13.98 -9.56
CA PRO A 183 2.29 13.81 -9.94
C PRO A 183 3.17 14.90 -9.32
N THR A 184 4.40 14.55 -8.96
CA THR A 184 5.43 15.52 -8.57
C THR A 184 5.96 16.30 -9.77
N GLN A 185 5.87 15.71 -10.96
CA GLN A 185 6.15 16.34 -12.24
C GLN A 185 5.02 15.97 -13.20
N ASP A 186 4.24 16.96 -13.61
CA ASP A 186 3.20 16.77 -14.61
C ASP A 186 3.80 16.67 -16.03
N LEU A 187 2.99 16.24 -16.98
CA LEU A 187 3.33 16.26 -18.40
C LEU A 187 3.69 17.68 -18.82
N GLY A 188 4.85 17.83 -19.46
CA GLY A 188 5.31 19.13 -19.95
C GLY A 188 4.46 19.66 -21.12
N ASP A 189 4.64 20.93 -21.44
CA ASP A 189 3.98 21.54 -22.61
C ASP A 189 4.58 21.07 -23.95
N GLU A 190 5.79 20.51 -23.94
CA GLU A 190 6.53 20.12 -25.13
C GLU A 190 6.69 18.60 -25.22
N TRP A 191 6.51 18.04 -26.43
CA TRP A 191 6.76 16.63 -26.72
C TRP A 191 8.21 16.46 -27.21
N PHE A 192 8.98 15.57 -26.59
CA PHE A 192 10.35 15.27 -27.01
C PHE A 192 10.35 14.30 -28.18
N ARG A 193 11.23 14.50 -29.16
CA ARG A 193 11.31 13.62 -30.34
C ARG A 193 12.23 12.44 -30.11
N CYS A 194 11.65 11.24 -30.09
CA CYS A 194 12.33 9.95 -30.00
C CYS A 194 11.56 8.93 -30.86
N ASP A 195 11.89 8.81 -32.15
CA ASP A 195 11.15 7.97 -33.12
C ASP A 195 9.61 8.10 -33.02
N GLY A 196 9.15 9.30 -32.62
CA GLY A 196 7.82 9.61 -32.11
C GLY A 196 7.88 10.87 -31.23
N GLU A 197 6.75 11.34 -30.75
CA GLU A 197 6.65 12.39 -29.72
C GLU A 197 6.43 11.72 -28.36
N SER A 198 7.29 11.97 -27.36
CA SER A 198 7.11 11.45 -26.00
C SER A 198 7.06 12.55 -24.93
N GLN A 199 6.32 12.26 -23.86
CA GLN A 199 6.27 13.07 -22.64
C GLN A 199 6.30 12.16 -21.42
N THR A 200 6.83 12.70 -20.33
CA THR A 200 6.90 11.98 -19.06
C THR A 200 6.18 12.73 -17.96
N ALA A 201 5.51 11.98 -17.10
CA ALA A 201 5.06 12.43 -15.79
C ALA A 201 5.76 11.59 -14.71
N ALA A 202 5.88 12.12 -13.50
CA ALA A 202 6.57 11.41 -12.43
C ALA A 202 5.90 11.56 -11.06
N TRP A 203 6.03 10.50 -10.25
CA TRP A 203 5.67 10.44 -8.84
C TRP A 203 6.93 10.08 -8.02
N GLY A 204 7.69 11.11 -7.69
CA GLY A 204 9.05 10.94 -7.15
C GLY A 204 9.90 10.14 -8.14
N PRO A 205 10.42 8.95 -7.75
CA PRO A 205 11.25 8.14 -8.62
C PRO A 205 10.48 7.33 -9.68
N VAL A 206 9.14 7.26 -9.61
CA VAL A 206 8.33 6.52 -10.61
C VAL A 206 8.07 7.42 -11.80
N MET A 207 8.59 7.08 -12.96
CA MET A 207 8.37 7.82 -14.21
C MET A 207 7.43 7.03 -15.12
N VAL A 208 6.43 7.70 -15.67
CA VAL A 208 5.56 7.17 -16.71
C VAL A 208 5.85 7.86 -18.03
N GLU A 209 5.79 7.10 -19.11
CA GLU A 209 6.02 7.61 -20.45
C GLU A 209 4.75 7.50 -21.28
N MET A 210 4.42 8.62 -21.93
CA MET A 210 3.34 8.75 -22.89
C MET A 210 3.96 8.97 -24.26
N VAL A 211 3.41 8.32 -25.28
CA VAL A 211 3.88 8.45 -26.66
C VAL A 211 2.75 8.83 -27.59
N ARG A 212 3.10 9.61 -28.60
CA ARG A 212 2.28 9.88 -29.77
C ARG A 212 3.02 9.38 -31.00
N SER A 213 2.49 8.30 -31.57
CA SER A 213 2.97 7.71 -32.82
C SER A 213 2.07 8.16 -33.98
N GLY A 214 2.44 9.23 -34.69
CA GLY A 214 1.68 9.70 -35.84
C GLY A 214 1.69 11.21 -36.04
N PRO A 215 0.76 11.77 -36.84
CA PRO A 215 0.58 13.22 -36.94
C PRO A 215 0.19 13.83 -35.58
N GLU A 216 0.36 15.14 -35.44
CA GLU A 216 0.19 15.88 -34.17
C GLU A 216 -1.20 15.74 -33.53
N ASP A 217 -2.22 15.34 -34.30
CA ASP A 217 -3.59 15.11 -33.86
C ASP A 217 -3.87 13.68 -33.35
N THR A 218 -2.90 12.77 -33.44
CA THR A 218 -3.02 11.44 -32.84
C THR A 218 -3.12 11.54 -31.32
N GLU A 219 -4.10 10.85 -30.75
CA GLU A 219 -4.27 10.74 -29.30
C GLU A 219 -3.06 10.01 -28.69
N PRO A 220 -2.36 10.62 -27.71
CA PRO A 220 -1.25 9.94 -27.05
C PRO A 220 -1.72 8.74 -26.23
N GLU A 221 -0.84 7.79 -26.08
CA GLU A 221 -1.07 6.58 -25.31
C GLU A 221 0.05 6.31 -24.31
N PHE A 222 -0.30 5.63 -23.23
CA PHE A 222 0.65 5.15 -22.24
C PHE A 222 1.57 4.10 -22.86
N LEU A 223 2.87 4.37 -22.91
CA LEU A 223 3.86 3.41 -23.39
C LEU A 223 4.26 2.45 -22.27
N GLY A 224 4.51 2.99 -21.09
CA GLY A 224 5.02 2.22 -19.96
C GLY A 224 5.51 3.08 -18.82
N TRP A 225 6.24 2.45 -17.92
CA TRP A 225 6.77 3.10 -16.74
C TRP A 225 8.11 2.49 -16.32
N SER A 226 8.85 3.27 -15.55
CA SER A 226 10.14 2.89 -14.98
C SER A 226 10.29 3.52 -13.61
N VAL A 227 11.33 3.09 -12.89
CA VAL A 227 11.74 3.73 -11.65
C VAL A 227 13.17 4.21 -11.84
N SER A 228 13.46 5.46 -11.47
CA SER A 228 14.82 5.96 -11.39
C SER A 228 15.02 6.85 -10.19
N ASN A 229 16.14 6.72 -9.52
CA ASN A 229 16.45 7.50 -8.33
C ASN A 229 17.97 7.63 -8.15
N THR A 230 18.41 8.59 -7.34
CA THR A 230 19.83 8.79 -7.06
C THR A 230 20.11 8.49 -5.59
N TRP A 231 21.11 7.66 -5.32
CA TRP A 231 21.61 7.48 -3.96
C TRP A 231 22.62 8.58 -3.63
N THR A 232 22.32 9.39 -2.61
CA THR A 232 23.14 10.56 -2.25
C THR A 232 24.27 10.25 -1.27
N GLY A 233 24.35 9.00 -0.79
CA GLY A 233 25.29 8.56 0.25
C GLY A 233 24.63 8.35 1.61
N ASP A 234 23.64 9.19 1.94
CA ASP A 234 22.91 9.12 3.21
C ASP A 234 21.47 8.62 3.02
N ASP A 235 20.82 8.97 1.90
CA ASP A 235 19.47 8.55 1.55
C ASP A 235 19.24 8.62 0.03
N TRP A 236 18.10 8.11 -0.41
CA TRP A 236 17.57 8.30 -1.75
C TRP A 236 17.14 9.77 -1.96
N GLU A 237 17.42 10.31 -3.16
CA GLU A 237 17.09 11.70 -3.52
C GLU A 237 15.58 11.98 -3.42
N ALA A 238 14.75 11.02 -3.82
CA ALA A 238 13.30 11.07 -3.67
C ALA A 238 12.76 9.84 -2.92
N PRO A 239 11.73 9.99 -2.07
CA PRO A 239 11.09 8.85 -1.43
C PRO A 239 10.33 8.00 -2.46
N PHE A 240 10.40 6.68 -2.33
CA PHE A 240 9.59 5.79 -3.16
C PHE A 240 8.12 5.82 -2.71
N PRO A 241 7.17 5.93 -3.64
CA PRO A 241 5.74 5.95 -3.31
C PRO A 241 5.22 4.62 -2.75
N ALA A 242 5.88 3.51 -3.09
CA ALA A 242 5.59 2.17 -2.60
C ALA A 242 6.85 1.28 -2.72
N PRO A 243 6.87 0.10 -2.07
CA PRO A 243 7.94 -0.88 -2.27
C PRO A 243 8.06 -1.30 -3.74
N VAL A 244 9.29 -1.31 -4.26
CA VAL A 244 9.59 -1.78 -5.62
C VAL A 244 9.93 -3.27 -5.56
N LEU A 245 9.20 -4.06 -6.34
CA LEU A 245 9.32 -5.51 -6.38
C LEU A 245 9.77 -5.95 -7.77
N PHE A 246 10.58 -6.99 -7.80
CA PHE A 246 11.10 -7.59 -9.01
C PHE A 246 10.53 -9.01 -9.13
N PRO A 247 9.95 -9.38 -10.28
CA PRO A 247 9.51 -10.74 -10.51
C PRO A 247 10.71 -11.68 -10.64
N GLU A 248 10.51 -12.97 -10.40
CA GLU A 248 11.55 -13.98 -10.70
C GLU A 248 11.92 -13.91 -12.18
N ALA A 249 13.22 -13.89 -12.50
CA ALA A 249 13.72 -13.69 -13.86
C ALA A 249 14.97 -14.53 -14.15
N ASN A 250 15.25 -14.76 -15.42
CA ASN A 250 16.49 -15.38 -15.87
C ASN A 250 17.51 -14.30 -16.22
N HIS A 251 18.72 -14.43 -15.67
CA HIS A 251 19.83 -13.56 -16.01
C HIS A 251 20.25 -13.73 -17.47
N LEU A 252 20.56 -12.60 -18.12
CA LEU A 252 21.08 -12.52 -19.48
C LEU A 252 22.54 -12.07 -19.47
N VAL A 253 23.35 -12.71 -20.31
CA VAL A 253 24.76 -12.37 -20.56
C VAL A 253 24.95 -11.93 -22.01
N GLY A 254 25.93 -11.07 -22.24
CA GLY A 254 26.25 -10.56 -23.56
C GLY A 254 26.20 -9.04 -23.60
N ASP A 255 26.43 -8.47 -24.78
CA ASP A 255 26.38 -7.02 -24.95
C ASP A 255 24.94 -6.51 -25.09
N HIS A 256 24.79 -5.19 -25.23
CA HIS A 256 23.48 -4.56 -25.28
C HIS A 256 22.56 -5.13 -26.38
N TYR A 257 23.11 -5.58 -27.51
CA TYR A 257 22.34 -6.03 -28.68
C TYR A 257 22.28 -7.55 -28.82
N GLU A 258 23.28 -8.26 -28.32
CA GLU A 258 23.42 -9.72 -28.38
C GLU A 258 23.38 -10.31 -26.97
N ARG A 259 22.17 -10.62 -26.49
CA ARG A 259 21.95 -11.19 -25.14
C ARG A 259 21.49 -12.64 -25.22
N GLU A 260 22.05 -13.48 -24.34
CA GLU A 260 21.70 -14.89 -24.20
C GLU A 260 21.39 -15.25 -22.75
N LEU A 261 20.54 -16.27 -22.55
CA LEU A 261 20.24 -16.79 -21.21
C LEU A 261 21.51 -17.41 -20.59
N SER A 262 21.89 -16.94 -19.40
CA SER A 262 23.02 -17.51 -18.67
C SER A 262 22.67 -18.84 -17.97
N GLY A 263 21.38 -19.14 -17.83
CA GLY A 263 20.86 -20.26 -17.03
C GLY A 263 20.82 -19.99 -15.52
N THR A 264 21.18 -18.77 -15.08
CA THR A 264 21.08 -18.36 -13.68
C THR A 264 19.72 -17.73 -13.44
N MET A 265 18.98 -18.27 -12.48
CA MET A 265 17.70 -17.72 -12.04
C MET A 265 17.92 -16.72 -10.90
N ILE A 266 17.30 -15.55 -11.02
CA ILE A 266 17.21 -14.53 -9.98
C ILE A 266 15.81 -14.65 -9.37
N PRO A 267 15.68 -14.86 -8.05
CA PRO A 267 14.38 -15.01 -7.41
C PRO A 267 13.53 -13.72 -7.52
N ALA A 268 12.26 -13.79 -7.11
CA ALA A 268 11.48 -12.58 -6.90
C ALA A 268 11.91 -11.89 -5.59
N GLY A 269 11.86 -10.55 -5.54
CA GLY A 269 12.23 -9.83 -4.33
C GLY A 269 12.28 -8.32 -4.49
N ASN A 270 12.76 -7.62 -3.45
CA ASN A 270 13.09 -6.19 -3.53
C ASN A 270 14.60 -6.04 -3.71
N TYR A 271 15.00 -5.39 -4.79
CA TYR A 271 16.40 -5.16 -5.18
C TYR A 271 16.76 -3.66 -5.23
N VAL A 272 16.01 -2.82 -4.52
CA VAL A 272 16.37 -1.42 -4.28
C VAL A 272 17.42 -1.39 -3.18
N ILE A 273 18.66 -1.13 -3.57
CA ILE A 273 19.86 -1.22 -2.76
C ILE A 273 20.80 -0.06 -3.12
N GLU A 274 21.76 0.23 -2.25
CA GLU A 274 22.58 1.45 -2.32
C GLU A 274 23.78 1.30 -3.27
N THR A 275 24.39 0.10 -3.31
CA THR A 275 25.65 -0.15 -4.01
C THR A 275 25.63 -1.42 -4.86
N PRO A 276 26.26 -1.45 -6.05
CA PRO A 276 26.33 -2.65 -6.88
C PRO A 276 26.79 -3.90 -6.13
N ALA A 277 27.79 -3.78 -5.26
CA ALA A 277 28.31 -4.91 -4.49
C ALA A 277 27.23 -5.58 -3.60
N GLN A 278 26.32 -4.81 -3.00
CA GLN A 278 25.20 -5.36 -2.23
C GLN A 278 24.22 -6.10 -3.13
N LEU A 279 23.93 -5.58 -4.34
CA LEU A 279 23.07 -6.27 -5.29
C LEU A 279 23.71 -7.59 -5.72
N GLU A 280 24.97 -7.55 -6.12
CA GLU A 280 25.73 -8.72 -6.58
C GLU A 280 25.83 -9.80 -5.50
N GLU A 281 26.02 -9.43 -4.24
CA GLU A 281 25.98 -10.35 -3.10
C GLU A 281 24.59 -10.97 -2.92
N LEU A 282 23.54 -10.16 -3.06
CA LEU A 282 22.15 -10.58 -2.87
C LEU A 282 21.67 -11.54 -3.98
N ILE A 283 22.00 -11.27 -5.24
CA ILE A 283 21.53 -12.05 -6.40
C ILE A 283 22.55 -13.09 -6.89
N GLY A 284 23.81 -13.01 -6.45
CA GLY A 284 24.88 -13.92 -6.83
C GLY A 284 25.39 -13.74 -8.28
N VAL A 285 25.13 -12.58 -8.88
CA VAL A 285 25.47 -12.27 -10.27
C VAL A 285 26.13 -10.91 -10.35
N PRO A 286 27.31 -10.78 -11.00
CA PRO A 286 27.96 -9.48 -11.17
C PRO A 286 27.20 -8.60 -12.17
N MET A 287 27.14 -7.30 -11.91
CA MET A 287 26.71 -6.34 -12.91
C MET A 287 27.78 -6.19 -14.00
N GLN A 288 27.34 -6.00 -15.23
CA GLN A 288 28.21 -5.89 -16.40
C GLN A 288 28.43 -4.43 -16.75
N ARG A 289 29.63 -4.06 -17.18
CA ARG A 289 29.86 -2.71 -17.71
C ARG A 289 29.24 -2.60 -19.10
N ASP A 290 28.37 -1.62 -19.29
CA ASP A 290 27.80 -1.29 -20.60
C ASP A 290 28.61 -0.16 -21.25
N GLU A 291 29.22 -0.45 -22.40
CA GLU A 291 30.06 0.49 -23.14
C GLU A 291 29.24 1.53 -23.93
N VAL A 292 27.98 1.24 -24.22
CA VAL A 292 27.09 2.12 -25.01
C VAL A 292 26.48 3.19 -24.11
N MET A 293 25.97 2.78 -22.95
CA MET A 293 25.24 3.64 -22.03
C MET A 293 26.11 4.25 -20.93
N SER A 294 27.38 3.81 -20.80
CA SER A 294 28.29 4.17 -19.70
C SER A 294 27.69 3.90 -18.32
N GLY A 295 27.94 2.71 -17.79
CA GLY A 295 27.45 2.34 -16.45
C GLY A 295 27.59 0.86 -16.15
N LEU A 296 27.03 0.44 -15.03
CA LEU A 296 26.85 -0.96 -14.66
C LEU A 296 25.40 -1.37 -14.95
N VAL A 297 25.21 -2.54 -15.54
CA VAL A 297 23.90 -3.05 -15.94
C VAL A 297 23.75 -4.52 -15.58
N LEU A 298 22.57 -4.88 -15.11
CA LEU A 298 22.10 -6.25 -14.98
C LEU A 298 20.94 -6.45 -15.96
N TYR A 299 21.11 -7.37 -16.90
CA TYR A 299 20.07 -7.75 -17.84
C TYR A 299 19.38 -9.02 -17.40
N THR A 300 18.05 -9.04 -17.50
CA THR A 300 17.24 -10.24 -17.32
C THR A 300 16.21 -10.34 -18.45
N ASP A 301 15.55 -11.50 -18.56
CA ASP A 301 14.46 -11.71 -19.51
C ASP A 301 13.17 -10.93 -19.17
N LYS A 302 13.09 -10.31 -17.98
CA LYS A 302 11.93 -9.54 -17.54
C LYS A 302 12.21 -8.09 -17.19
N TYR A 303 13.42 -7.72 -16.83
CA TYR A 303 13.75 -6.37 -16.40
C TYR A 303 15.24 -6.09 -16.54
N GLU A 304 15.58 -4.82 -16.42
CA GLU A 304 16.94 -4.30 -16.40
C GLU A 304 17.16 -3.44 -15.16
N ILE A 305 18.35 -3.58 -14.57
CA ILE A 305 18.82 -2.70 -13.50
C ILE A 305 20.07 -1.98 -14.00
N ARG A 306 20.08 -0.65 -13.94
CA ARG A 306 21.20 0.20 -14.29
C ARG A 306 21.70 0.95 -13.07
N HIS A 307 23.01 1.17 -13.03
CA HIS A 307 23.65 2.02 -12.06
C HIS A 307 24.77 2.83 -12.71
N ASP A 308 24.82 4.12 -12.42
CA ASP A 308 25.94 4.99 -12.75
C ASP A 308 26.76 5.26 -11.48
N PRO A 309 27.98 4.67 -11.36
CA PRO A 309 28.84 4.87 -10.20
C PRO A 309 29.30 6.31 -9.98
N ASP A 310 29.34 7.14 -11.03
CA ASP A 310 29.86 8.50 -10.95
C ASP A 310 28.81 9.47 -10.39
N THR A 311 27.54 9.21 -10.65
CA THR A 311 26.41 10.05 -10.18
C THR A 311 25.65 9.45 -9.01
N GLY A 312 25.80 8.15 -8.74
CA GLY A 312 24.98 7.42 -7.77
C GLY A 312 23.58 7.10 -8.30
N TRP A 313 23.31 7.33 -9.58
CA TRP A 313 22.02 7.11 -10.22
C TRP A 313 21.72 5.61 -10.36
N TRP A 314 20.45 5.27 -10.19
CA TRP A 314 19.87 3.94 -10.38
C TRP A 314 18.65 4.02 -11.28
N GLY A 315 18.50 3.02 -12.16
CA GLY A 315 17.33 2.85 -13.01
C GLY A 315 16.85 1.41 -13.03
N TRP A 316 15.55 1.21 -12.87
CA TRP A 316 14.86 -0.08 -12.89
C TRP A 316 13.69 -0.01 -13.86
N GLY A 317 13.61 -0.95 -14.80
CA GLY A 317 12.55 -0.92 -15.79
C GLY A 317 12.58 -2.08 -16.77
N VAL A 318 11.67 -2.04 -17.74
CA VAL A 318 11.61 -2.98 -18.87
C VAL A 318 12.12 -2.24 -20.10
N ASN A 319 13.23 -2.69 -20.70
CA ASN A 319 13.84 -2.07 -21.88
C ASN A 319 13.82 -0.54 -21.85
N TRP A 320 14.82 0.06 -21.21
CA TRP A 320 15.06 1.49 -21.38
C TRP A 320 15.34 1.75 -22.87
N MET A 321 14.32 2.15 -23.63
CA MET A 321 14.51 2.82 -24.90
C MET A 321 15.02 4.21 -24.59
N PHE A 322 16.31 4.28 -24.23
CA PHE A 322 17.06 5.50 -24.41
C PHE A 322 17.00 5.79 -25.90
N CYS A 323 16.45 6.94 -26.26
CA CYS A 323 16.44 7.44 -27.63
C CYS A 323 17.89 7.50 -28.13
N PRO A 324 18.35 6.56 -28.96
CA PRO A 324 19.70 6.61 -29.49
C PRO A 324 19.63 7.57 -30.68
N GLY A 325 19.66 8.88 -30.41
CA GLY A 325 19.48 9.85 -31.49
C GLY A 325 19.30 11.33 -31.14
N ALA A 326 19.56 11.77 -29.93
CA ALA A 326 19.77 13.20 -29.69
C ALA A 326 21.22 13.56 -30.09
N ASP A 327 21.47 13.65 -31.40
CA ASP A 327 22.61 14.36 -31.97
C ASP A 327 22.43 15.89 -31.85
#